data_AF-A0A2X0I6F5-F1
#
_entry.id   AF-A0A2X0I6F5-F1
#
_cell.length_a   1.000
_cell.length_b   1.000
_cell.length_c   1.000
_cell.angle_alpha   90.00
_cell.angle_beta   90.00
_cell.angle_gamma   90.00
#
_symmetry.space_group_name_H-M   'P 1'
#
loop_
_entity.id
_entity.type
_entity.pdbx_description
1 polymer ?
#
loop_
_entity_poly.entity_id
_entity_poly.type
_entity_poly.pdbx_seq_one_letter_code
_entity_poly.pdbx_strand_id
1 'polypeptide(L)'
;AVAGGPGRGGVGGNGARGGNGGGGGGGGWFGGAGGSGGGNPGNLYGAGGGGGSSYAGADATDVALLQGVNQGNGHATVSFRYDTTTTLTADTQSPLFGHPVTLTTTVGADNAAAATPTGTVTFSDGATALATVPLSDGQATFTTAAFQPGAHAITAAYSGDAGSTPSATADPTGLTVGFSEPCFTAAHHGPLTVGTGRSLCLAVGSTQDGPVTVRPGGALAVLGAQVHGPLSADGVAAFTACGSTFDGPVSVNGAVGSVLIGPGSGTPGDCAGNTFHGPLTLRGHVTSW
;
A
#
# COMPACT_ATOMS: atom_id res chain seq x y z
N ALA A 1 -8.39 -30.11 13.78
CA ALA A 1 -7.98 -31.46 14.18
C ALA A 1 -9.19 -32.40 14.17
N VAL A 2 -9.35 -33.17 13.09
CA VAL A 2 -10.05 -34.46 13.07
C VAL A 2 -9.16 -35.36 12.22
N ALA A 3 -8.46 -36.29 12.85
CA ALA A 3 -7.61 -37.25 12.15
C ALA A 3 -8.51 -38.31 11.49
N GLY A 4 -8.73 -38.21 10.18
CA GLY A 4 -9.26 -39.31 9.39
C GLY A 4 -8.18 -40.37 9.22
N GLY A 5 -8.40 -41.58 9.72
CA GLY A 5 -7.47 -42.70 9.57
C GLY A 5 -7.24 -43.09 8.11
N PRO A 6 -6.19 -43.87 7.79
CA PRO A 6 -5.90 -44.31 6.43
C PRO A 6 -7.08 -45.13 5.88
N GLY A 7 -7.68 -44.65 4.80
CA GLY A 7 -8.76 -45.34 4.10
C GLY A 7 -8.30 -46.72 3.61
N ARG A 8 -9.06 -47.77 3.94
CA ARG A 8 -8.82 -49.11 3.41
C ARG A 8 -9.28 -49.17 1.96
N GLY A 9 -8.42 -49.64 1.06
CA GLY A 9 -8.76 -49.88 -0.34
C GLY A 9 -9.95 -50.85 -0.46
N GLY A 10 -10.95 -50.49 -1.26
CA GLY A 10 -12.02 -51.40 -1.65
C GLY A 10 -11.49 -52.51 -2.55
N VAL A 11 -12.00 -53.73 -2.37
CA VAL A 11 -11.66 -54.87 -3.23
C VAL A 11 -12.33 -54.67 -4.59
N GLY A 12 -11.54 -54.66 -5.67
CA GLY A 12 -12.06 -54.61 -7.03
C GLY A 12 -13.04 -55.76 -7.30
N GLY A 13 -14.19 -55.45 -7.90
CA GLY A 13 -15.18 -56.46 -8.27
C GLY A 13 -14.65 -57.34 -9.40
N ASN A 14 -14.48 -58.63 -9.14
CA ASN A 14 -14.23 -59.61 -10.21
C ASN A 14 -15.53 -59.80 -11.01
N GLY A 15 -15.50 -59.47 -12.30
CA GLY A 15 -16.56 -59.90 -13.23
C GLY A 15 -16.67 -61.42 -13.22
N ALA A 16 -17.86 -61.95 -12.94
CA ALA A 16 -18.12 -63.38 -13.08
C ALA A 16 -17.96 -63.82 -14.54
N ARG A 17 -17.58 -65.09 -14.73
CA ARG A 17 -17.29 -65.74 -16.02
C ARG A 17 -18.29 -65.33 -17.11
N GLY A 18 -17.81 -64.55 -18.07
CA GLY A 18 -18.52 -64.25 -19.32
C GLY A 18 -19.11 -62.84 -19.46
N GLY A 19 -19.05 -61.99 -18.43
CA GLY A 19 -19.45 -60.59 -18.55
C GLY A 19 -18.25 -59.65 -18.65
N ASN A 20 -18.28 -58.69 -19.57
CA ASN A 20 -17.31 -57.59 -19.64
C ASN A 20 -17.11 -56.98 -18.24
N GLY A 21 -15.93 -57.17 -17.65
CA GLY A 21 -15.58 -56.63 -16.34
C GLY A 21 -15.52 -55.11 -16.44
N GLY A 22 -16.44 -54.42 -15.77
CA GLY A 22 -16.43 -52.97 -15.66
C GLY A 22 -15.17 -52.49 -14.95
N GLY A 23 -14.45 -51.56 -15.56
CA GLY A 23 -13.33 -50.87 -14.93
C GLY A 23 -13.82 -50.05 -13.73
N GLY A 24 -13.42 -50.45 -12.53
CA GLY A 24 -13.65 -49.67 -11.32
C GLY A 24 -12.62 -48.54 -11.22
N GLY A 25 -12.98 -47.34 -11.69
CA GLY A 25 -12.22 -46.11 -11.45
C GLY A 25 -12.88 -45.33 -10.31
N GLY A 26 -12.37 -45.46 -9.09
CA GLY A 26 -12.85 -44.70 -7.94
C GLY A 26 -11.69 -43.99 -7.25
N GLY A 27 -11.42 -42.74 -7.65
CA GLY A 27 -10.56 -41.82 -6.91
C GLY A 27 -11.43 -40.86 -6.11
N GLY A 28 -11.67 -41.16 -4.84
CA GLY A 28 -12.34 -40.23 -3.91
C GLY A 28 -11.36 -39.20 -3.38
N TRP A 29 -11.82 -37.96 -3.25
CA TRP A 29 -11.15 -36.91 -2.48
C TRP A 29 -10.93 -37.38 -1.03
N PHE A 30 -9.74 -37.06 -0.50
CA PHE A 30 -9.20 -37.50 0.80
C PHE A 30 -8.89 -39.01 0.88
N GLY A 31 -7.65 -39.39 0.51
CA GLY A 31 -7.04 -40.66 0.93
C GLY A 31 -7.24 -41.88 0.03
N GLY A 32 -7.61 -41.73 -1.25
CA GLY A 32 -7.69 -42.84 -2.19
C GLY A 32 -6.37 -43.12 -2.92
N ALA A 33 -5.81 -44.33 -2.79
CA ALA A 33 -4.77 -44.83 -3.69
C ALA A 33 -5.39 -45.36 -4.98
N GLY A 34 -4.79 -45.04 -6.13
CA GLY A 34 -5.22 -45.53 -7.45
C GLY A 34 -5.19 -47.06 -7.55
N GLY A 35 -6.21 -47.65 -8.17
CA GLY A 35 -6.28 -49.09 -8.44
C GLY A 35 -5.53 -49.47 -9.71
N SER A 36 -4.81 -50.59 -9.68
CA SER A 36 -4.17 -51.20 -10.86
C SER A 36 -5.17 -52.12 -11.58
N GLY A 37 -5.37 -51.92 -12.88
CA GLY A 37 -6.13 -52.86 -13.71
C GLY A 37 -5.33 -54.14 -14.01
N GLY A 38 -5.89 -55.31 -13.67
CA GLY A 38 -5.32 -56.60 -14.03
C GLY A 38 -5.81 -57.06 -15.40
N GLY A 39 -4.93 -57.10 -16.40
CA GLY A 39 -5.18 -57.75 -17.69
C GLY A 39 -4.55 -59.14 -17.75
N ASN A 40 -5.27 -60.11 -18.33
CA ASN A 40 -4.75 -61.46 -18.59
C ASN A 40 -3.90 -61.44 -19.89
N PRO A 41 -2.66 -61.98 -19.95
CA PRO A 41 -1.75 -61.80 -21.10
C PRO A 41 -2.18 -62.46 -22.42
N GLY A 42 -3.30 -63.21 -22.43
CA GLY A 42 -3.75 -64.02 -23.56
C GLY A 42 -4.98 -63.53 -24.30
N ASN A 43 -5.56 -62.37 -23.96
CA ASN A 43 -6.76 -61.86 -24.64
C ASN A 43 -6.60 -60.38 -25.03
N LEU A 44 -6.64 -60.09 -26.33
CA LEU A 44 -6.34 -58.79 -26.95
C LEU A 44 -7.42 -57.70 -26.76
N TYR A 45 -8.42 -57.91 -25.91
CA TYR A 45 -9.46 -56.91 -25.62
C TYR A 45 -9.68 -56.77 -24.11
N GLY A 46 -8.98 -55.81 -23.50
CA GLY A 46 -9.10 -55.48 -22.08
C GLY A 46 -8.07 -54.45 -21.65
N ALA A 47 -8.13 -53.25 -22.21
CA ALA A 47 -7.29 -52.14 -21.77
C ALA A 47 -7.82 -51.60 -20.43
N GLY A 48 -7.18 -52.00 -19.32
CA GLY A 48 -7.42 -51.40 -18.01
C GLY A 48 -6.71 -50.06 -17.91
N GLY A 49 -7.45 -48.96 -17.83
CA GLY A 49 -6.88 -47.63 -17.59
C GLY A 49 -6.47 -47.46 -16.13
N GLY A 50 -5.20 -47.13 -15.88
CA GLY A 50 -4.73 -46.69 -14.57
C GLY A 50 -5.08 -45.21 -14.38
N GLY A 51 -5.95 -44.90 -13.42
CA GLY A 51 -6.21 -43.53 -13.00
C GLY A 51 -5.12 -43.05 -12.04
N GLY A 52 -4.38 -42.01 -12.40
CA GLY A 52 -3.47 -41.33 -11.47
C GLY A 52 -4.27 -40.62 -10.37
N SER A 53 -3.84 -40.75 -9.12
CA SER A 53 -4.38 -39.99 -7.99
C SER A 53 -3.53 -38.73 -7.79
N SER A 54 -4.15 -37.55 -7.78
CA SER A 54 -3.51 -36.30 -7.36
C SER A 54 -3.75 -36.07 -5.86
N TYR A 55 -2.71 -35.69 -5.13
CA TYR A 55 -2.77 -35.36 -3.69
C TYR A 55 -2.59 -33.85 -3.50
N ALA A 56 -3.48 -33.23 -2.73
CA ALA A 56 -3.29 -31.89 -2.20
C ALA A 56 -2.99 -31.98 -0.70
N GLY A 57 -2.01 -31.22 -0.23
CA GLY A 57 -1.66 -31.11 1.18
C GLY A 57 -2.83 -30.61 2.03
N ALA A 58 -2.81 -30.91 3.33
CA ALA A 58 -3.89 -30.50 4.25
C ALA A 58 -3.98 -28.97 4.44
N ASP A 59 -2.94 -28.26 4.03
CA ASP A 59 -2.75 -26.81 4.03
C ASP A 59 -3.10 -26.14 2.69
N ALA A 60 -3.43 -26.91 1.64
CA ALA A 60 -3.77 -26.37 0.35
C ALA A 60 -5.16 -25.69 0.37
N THR A 61 -5.21 -24.42 -0.01
CA THR A 61 -6.43 -23.63 -0.21
C THR A 61 -6.69 -23.43 -1.71
N ASP A 62 -7.94 -23.09 -2.09
CA ASP A 62 -8.35 -22.84 -3.49
C ASP A 62 -8.09 -23.98 -4.50
N VAL A 63 -8.11 -25.24 -4.05
CA VAL A 63 -7.99 -26.40 -4.95
C VAL A 63 -9.35 -26.70 -5.58
N ALA A 64 -9.49 -26.41 -6.88
CA ALA A 64 -10.68 -26.72 -7.67
C ALA A 64 -10.34 -27.54 -8.92
N LEU A 65 -11.18 -28.52 -9.24
CA LEU A 65 -11.16 -29.17 -10.55
C LEU A 65 -11.83 -28.23 -11.57
N LEU A 66 -11.13 -27.87 -12.64
CA LEU A 66 -11.77 -27.19 -13.76
C LEU A 66 -12.81 -28.13 -14.39
N GLN A 67 -14.08 -27.70 -14.45
CA GLN A 67 -15.11 -28.50 -15.12
C GLN A 67 -14.84 -28.51 -16.63
N GLY A 68 -14.74 -29.71 -17.23
CA GLY A 68 -14.49 -29.89 -18.67
C GLY A 68 -13.11 -30.45 -19.04
N VAL A 69 -12.13 -30.47 -18.12
CA VAL A 69 -10.84 -31.18 -18.33
C VAL A 69 -10.88 -32.65 -17.93
N ASN A 70 -12.04 -33.15 -17.46
CA ASN A 70 -12.26 -34.55 -17.08
C ASN A 70 -12.54 -35.49 -18.27
N GLN A 71 -12.45 -34.99 -19.51
CA GLN A 71 -12.66 -35.75 -20.75
C GLN A 71 -11.67 -35.20 -21.82
N GLY A 72 -10.48 -35.78 -21.95
CA GLY A 72 -9.44 -35.29 -22.88
C GLY A 72 -8.05 -35.84 -22.58
N ASN A 73 -7.02 -35.33 -23.27
CA ASN A 73 -5.59 -35.73 -23.21
C ASN A 73 -4.87 -35.53 -21.85
N GLY A 74 -5.62 -35.47 -20.74
CA GLY A 74 -5.09 -35.64 -19.39
C GLY A 74 -4.27 -34.48 -18.82
N HIS A 75 -4.37 -33.28 -19.39
CA HIS A 75 -3.63 -32.12 -18.89
C HIS A 75 -4.39 -31.41 -17.76
N ALA A 76 -3.92 -31.57 -16.53
CA ALA A 76 -4.39 -30.81 -15.37
C ALA A 76 -3.36 -29.74 -14.99
N THR A 77 -3.77 -28.47 -14.96
CA THR A 77 -2.94 -27.36 -14.48
C THR A 77 -3.28 -27.10 -13.02
N VAL A 78 -2.28 -27.19 -12.14
CA VAL A 78 -2.39 -26.77 -10.73
C VAL A 78 -1.71 -25.41 -10.61
N SER A 79 -2.48 -24.40 -10.21
CA SER A 79 -1.96 -23.06 -9.92
C SER A 79 -2.12 -22.78 -8.43
N PHE A 80 -1.07 -22.25 -7.81
CA PHE A 80 -1.07 -21.84 -6.41
C PHE A 80 -0.26 -20.54 -6.28
N ARG A 81 -0.50 -19.81 -5.18
CA ARG A 81 0.22 -18.58 -4.84
C ARG A 81 0.93 -18.75 -3.51
N TYR A 82 2.03 -18.04 -3.35
CA TYR A 82 2.79 -18.00 -2.11
C TYR A 82 2.39 -16.79 -1.27
N ASP A 83 2.37 -16.98 0.05
CA ASP A 83 2.22 -15.86 0.97
C ASP A 83 3.42 -14.92 0.93
N THR A 84 3.16 -13.65 1.22
CA THR A 84 4.17 -12.60 1.20
C THR A 84 4.18 -11.81 2.49
N THR A 85 5.37 -11.35 2.86
CA THR A 85 5.59 -10.39 3.94
C THR A 85 5.97 -9.04 3.34
N THR A 86 5.21 -8.00 3.72
CA THR A 86 5.47 -6.62 3.33
C THR A 86 6.06 -5.84 4.52
N THR A 87 7.21 -5.21 4.30
CA THR A 87 7.87 -4.33 5.30
C THR A 87 8.04 -2.93 4.73
N LEU A 88 7.93 -1.92 5.59
CA LEU A 88 8.07 -0.52 5.22
C LEU A 88 9.13 0.14 6.11
N THR A 89 9.95 0.98 5.50
CA THR A 89 10.93 1.83 6.18
C THR A 89 10.87 3.23 5.63
N ALA A 90 11.23 4.21 6.47
CA ALA A 90 11.43 5.60 6.08
C ALA A 90 12.89 5.98 6.32
N ASP A 91 13.45 6.85 5.48
CA ASP A 91 14.80 7.41 5.66
C ASP A 91 14.92 8.27 6.93
N THR A 92 13.82 8.88 7.38
CA THR A 92 13.72 9.57 8.66
C THR A 92 12.31 9.41 9.25
N GLN A 93 12.21 9.35 10.57
CA GLN A 93 10.94 9.36 11.31
C GLN A 93 10.56 10.75 11.83
N SER A 94 11.44 11.74 11.68
CA SER A 94 11.23 13.11 12.16
C SER A 94 11.65 14.14 11.11
N PRO A 95 10.99 14.16 9.94
CA PRO A 95 11.28 15.14 8.90
C PRO A 95 10.88 16.56 9.32
N LEU A 96 11.53 17.54 8.72
CA LEU A 96 11.10 18.93 8.80
C LEU A 96 10.00 19.20 7.77
N PHE A 97 9.04 20.06 8.11
CA PHE A 97 8.01 20.48 7.16
C PHE A 97 8.62 21.01 5.85
N GLY A 98 8.08 20.56 4.72
CA GLY A 98 8.56 20.87 3.37
C GLY A 98 9.83 20.14 2.93
N HIS A 99 10.36 19.21 3.74
CA HIS A 99 11.50 18.38 3.35
C HIS A 99 11.05 17.01 2.84
N PRO A 100 11.73 16.45 1.82
CA PRO A 100 11.39 15.15 1.28
C PRO A 100 11.68 14.02 2.27
N VAL A 101 10.80 13.03 2.27
CA VAL A 101 10.94 11.74 2.95
C VAL A 101 10.90 10.66 1.90
N THR A 102 11.81 9.70 2.00
CA THR A 102 11.86 8.52 1.14
C THR A 102 11.32 7.31 1.90
N LEU A 103 10.22 6.76 1.40
CA LEU A 103 9.59 5.55 1.87
C LEU A 103 10.05 4.38 1.01
N THR A 104 10.51 3.30 1.64
CA THR A 104 10.97 2.10 0.96
C THR A 104 10.22 0.89 1.49
N THR A 105 9.48 0.24 0.61
CA THR A 105 8.77 -1.01 0.89
C THR A 105 9.52 -2.18 0.29
N THR A 106 9.71 -3.25 1.08
CA THR A 106 10.23 -4.52 0.59
C THR A 106 9.17 -5.59 0.76
N VAL A 107 8.91 -6.32 -0.31
CA VAL A 107 7.96 -7.44 -0.38
C VAL A 107 8.75 -8.71 -0.66
N GLY A 108 8.74 -9.62 0.31
CA GLY A 108 9.36 -10.93 0.19
C GLY A 108 8.29 -12.02 0.12
N ALA A 109 8.53 -13.07 -0.66
CA ALA A 109 7.76 -14.30 -0.54
C ALA A 109 8.19 -15.05 0.72
N ASP A 110 7.24 -15.62 1.45
CA ASP A 110 7.50 -16.36 2.69
C ASP A 110 8.14 -17.73 2.41
N ASN A 111 8.09 -18.18 1.15
CA ASN A 111 8.72 -19.41 0.69
C ASN A 111 9.95 -19.09 -0.17
N ALA A 112 11.11 -19.64 0.20
CA ALA A 112 12.37 -19.41 -0.50
C ALA A 112 12.45 -19.97 -1.93
N ALA A 113 11.56 -20.90 -2.30
CA ALA A 113 11.48 -21.44 -3.66
C ALA A 113 10.55 -20.61 -4.57
N ALA A 114 9.83 -19.63 -4.01
CA ALA A 114 8.98 -18.73 -4.78
C ALA A 114 9.83 -17.74 -5.59
N ALA A 115 9.28 -17.31 -6.73
CA ALA A 115 9.86 -16.19 -7.46
C ALA A 115 9.71 -14.89 -6.66
N THR A 116 10.57 -13.90 -6.94
CA THR A 116 10.46 -12.57 -6.35
C THR A 116 9.11 -11.94 -6.72
N PRO A 117 8.35 -11.41 -5.74
CA PRO A 117 7.06 -10.77 -5.99
C PRO A 117 7.17 -9.59 -6.99
N THR A 118 6.20 -9.54 -7.89
CA THR A 118 5.97 -8.46 -8.88
C THR A 118 4.63 -7.78 -8.60
N GLY A 119 4.26 -6.72 -9.30
CA GLY A 119 3.00 -6.00 -9.07
C GLY A 119 3.24 -4.62 -8.47
N THR A 120 2.34 -4.13 -7.62
CA THR A 120 2.41 -2.75 -7.09
C THR A 120 2.23 -2.68 -5.57
N VAL A 121 2.77 -1.62 -4.99
CA VAL A 121 2.57 -1.23 -3.60
C VAL A 121 1.86 0.11 -3.56
N THR A 122 0.80 0.20 -2.77
CA THR A 122 0.14 1.47 -2.44
C THR A 122 0.60 1.93 -1.06
N PHE A 123 1.16 3.14 -1.01
CA PHE A 123 1.52 3.84 0.23
C PHE A 123 0.34 4.70 0.67
N SER A 124 0.00 4.65 1.95
CA SER A 124 -1.10 5.44 2.52
C SER A 124 -0.69 6.08 3.83
N ASP A 125 -1.19 7.28 4.09
CA ASP A 125 -1.18 7.92 5.40
C ASP A 125 -2.59 7.81 6.01
N GLY A 126 -2.73 6.94 7.02
CA GLY A 126 -4.04 6.53 7.50
C GLY A 126 -4.89 5.96 6.36
N ALA A 127 -6.04 6.58 6.09
CA ALA A 127 -6.95 6.19 5.01
C ALA A 127 -6.63 6.85 3.65
N THR A 128 -5.73 7.83 3.62
CA THR A 128 -5.43 8.62 2.41
C THR A 128 -4.31 7.96 1.62
N ALA A 129 -4.60 7.53 0.40
CA ALA A 129 -3.58 7.01 -0.51
C ALA A 129 -2.63 8.13 -0.96
N LEU A 130 -1.33 7.91 -0.79
CA LEU A 130 -0.27 8.85 -1.19
C LEU A 130 0.23 8.56 -2.60
N ALA A 131 0.50 7.29 -2.90
CA ALA A 131 1.01 6.84 -4.19
C ALA A 131 0.85 5.33 -4.38
N THR A 132 0.79 4.90 -5.64
CA THR A 132 0.93 3.49 -6.03
C THR A 132 2.17 3.34 -6.90
N VAL A 133 3.10 2.47 -6.50
CA VAL A 133 4.42 2.32 -7.11
C VAL A 133 4.63 0.85 -7.51
N PRO A 134 5.12 0.55 -8.73
CA PRO A 134 5.45 -0.82 -9.12
C PRO A 134 6.66 -1.35 -8.35
N LEU A 135 6.67 -2.66 -8.10
CA LEU A 135 7.85 -3.34 -7.56
C LEU A 135 8.94 -3.47 -8.63
N SER A 136 10.18 -3.22 -8.22
CA SER A 136 11.41 -3.58 -8.92
C SER A 136 12.23 -4.46 -7.97
N ASP A 137 12.49 -5.70 -8.35
CA ASP A 137 13.22 -6.68 -7.54
C ASP A 137 12.67 -6.83 -6.10
N GLY A 138 11.34 -6.85 -5.97
CA GLY A 138 10.66 -6.97 -4.67
C GLY A 138 10.67 -5.68 -3.83
N GLN A 139 11.10 -4.55 -4.39
CA GLN A 139 11.14 -3.27 -3.70
C GLN A 139 10.34 -2.18 -4.44
N ALA A 140 9.67 -1.31 -3.67
CA ALA A 140 9.07 -0.08 -4.17
C ALA A 140 9.57 1.11 -3.35
N THR A 141 9.92 2.21 -4.02
CA THR A 141 10.41 3.44 -3.38
C THR A 141 9.56 4.63 -3.79
N PHE A 142 9.16 5.43 -2.81
CA PHE A 142 8.36 6.64 -2.99
C PHE A 142 8.96 7.79 -2.20
N THR A 143 9.26 8.91 -2.85
CA THR A 143 9.78 10.12 -2.19
C THR A 143 8.75 11.24 -2.30
N THR A 144 8.42 11.88 -1.19
CA THR A 144 7.51 13.04 -1.15
C THR A 144 7.88 14.04 -0.06
N ALA A 145 7.64 15.32 -0.30
CA ALA A 145 7.78 16.41 0.68
C ALA A 145 6.42 16.98 1.13
N ALA A 146 5.31 16.35 0.73
CA ALA A 146 3.97 16.90 0.87
C ALA A 146 3.31 16.63 2.24
N PHE A 147 4.03 16.03 3.20
CA PHE A 147 3.49 15.78 4.53
C PHE A 147 3.18 17.08 5.27
N GLN A 148 1.99 17.15 5.87
CA GLN A 148 1.61 18.26 6.72
C GLN A 148 2.34 18.20 8.06
N PRO A 149 2.39 19.29 8.84
CA PRO A 149 2.95 19.23 10.19
C PRO A 149 2.11 18.32 11.10
N GLY A 150 2.76 17.51 11.93
CA GLY A 150 2.08 16.61 12.87
C GLY A 150 2.48 15.14 12.73
N ALA A 151 1.68 14.27 13.35
CA ALA A 151 1.90 12.83 13.34
C ALA A 151 1.18 12.16 12.17
N HIS A 152 1.87 11.23 11.52
CA HIS A 152 1.40 10.45 10.38
C HIS A 152 1.59 8.96 10.65
N ALA A 153 0.67 8.15 10.12
CA ALA A 153 0.69 6.70 10.28
C ALA A 153 0.76 6.04 8.90
N ILE A 154 1.99 5.78 8.44
CA ILE A 154 2.22 5.33 7.07
C ILE A 154 2.11 3.81 6.99
N THR A 155 1.31 3.34 6.04
CA THR A 155 1.15 1.91 5.72
C THR A 155 1.49 1.66 4.26
N ALA A 156 1.84 0.41 3.96
CA ALA A 156 2.06 -0.05 2.59
C ALA A 156 1.28 -1.33 2.34
N ALA A 157 0.56 -1.38 1.22
CA ALA A 157 -0.24 -2.52 0.80
C ALA A 157 0.22 -3.01 -0.57
N TYR A 158 0.70 -4.25 -0.62
CA TYR A 158 1.09 -4.95 -1.82
C TYR A 158 -0.13 -5.59 -2.50
N SER A 159 -0.27 -5.42 -3.82
CA SER A 159 -1.44 -5.86 -4.59
C SER A 159 -1.55 -7.37 -4.80
N GLY A 160 -0.48 -8.14 -4.56
CA GLY A 160 -0.36 -9.49 -5.07
C GLY A 160 -0.05 -9.54 -6.57
N ASP A 161 0.22 -10.74 -7.07
CA ASP A 161 0.38 -11.06 -8.49
C ASP A 161 -0.10 -12.49 -8.81
N ALA A 162 0.29 -13.05 -9.97
CA ALA A 162 -0.11 -14.39 -10.39
C ALA A 162 0.47 -15.52 -9.51
N GLY A 163 1.62 -15.29 -8.87
CA GLY A 163 2.34 -16.25 -8.03
C GLY A 163 2.38 -15.90 -6.55
N SER A 164 1.92 -14.71 -6.16
CA SER A 164 2.06 -14.15 -4.82
C SER A 164 0.72 -13.61 -4.30
N THR A 165 0.38 -13.88 -3.04
CA THR A 165 -0.83 -13.33 -2.41
C THR A 165 -0.59 -11.86 -1.99
N PRO A 166 -1.65 -11.02 -1.98
CA PRO A 166 -1.56 -9.66 -1.46
C PRO A 166 -1.19 -9.66 0.02
N SER A 167 -0.43 -8.66 0.46
CA SER A 167 -0.08 -8.47 1.86
C SER A 167 0.04 -6.98 2.20
N ALA A 168 0.15 -6.66 3.47
CA ALA A 168 0.34 -5.29 3.94
C ALA A 168 1.28 -5.26 5.14
N THR A 169 1.79 -4.08 5.45
CA THR A 169 2.51 -3.83 6.70
C THR A 169 1.64 -4.19 7.90
N ALA A 170 2.17 -4.98 8.84
CA ALA A 170 1.45 -5.36 10.07
C ALA A 170 1.15 -4.15 10.97
N ASP A 171 2.13 -3.25 11.11
CA ASP A 171 2.02 -2.03 11.90
C ASP A 171 2.40 -0.80 11.05
N PRO A 172 1.80 0.38 11.31
CA PRO A 172 2.15 1.60 10.61
C PRO A 172 3.55 2.10 11.01
N THR A 173 4.27 2.64 10.03
CA THR A 173 5.48 3.43 10.28
C THR A 173 5.07 4.85 10.68
N GLY A 174 5.34 5.22 11.94
CA GLY A 174 5.07 6.56 12.44
C GLY A 174 6.06 7.58 11.91
N LEU A 175 5.56 8.72 11.40
CA LEU A 175 6.36 9.91 11.08
C LEU A 175 5.83 11.10 11.88
N THR A 176 6.71 11.91 12.45
CA THR A 176 6.33 13.17 13.10
C THR A 176 7.01 14.33 12.39
N VAL A 177 6.24 15.07 11.59
CA VAL A 177 6.72 16.22 10.84
C VAL A 177 6.81 17.42 11.76
N GLY A 178 8.03 17.93 11.94
CA GLY A 178 8.34 19.03 12.85
C GLY A 178 8.79 20.30 12.14
N PHE A 179 9.24 21.26 12.95
CA PHE A 179 9.76 22.55 12.50
C PHE A 179 11.22 22.73 12.94
N SER A 180 11.99 23.47 12.16
CA SER A 180 13.38 23.82 12.48
C SER A 180 13.50 24.89 13.56
N GLU A 181 12.38 25.57 13.83
CA GLU A 181 12.23 26.67 14.76
C GLU A 181 10.98 26.44 15.62
N PRO A 182 10.98 26.92 16.88
CA PRO A 182 9.79 26.83 17.71
C PRO A 182 8.65 27.63 17.09
N CYS A 183 7.45 27.06 17.17
CA CYS A 183 6.25 27.75 16.73
C CYS A 183 6.00 29.01 17.55
N PHE A 184 5.53 30.07 16.89
CA PHE A 184 4.98 31.23 17.59
C PHE A 184 3.64 30.87 18.20
N THR A 185 3.49 31.07 19.50
CA THR A 185 2.27 30.79 20.27
C THR A 185 1.67 32.06 20.88
N ALA A 186 2.29 33.22 20.64
CA ALA A 186 1.89 34.52 21.16
C ALA A 186 2.00 35.59 20.06
N ALA A 187 1.66 36.84 20.41
CA ALA A 187 1.83 37.97 19.50
C ALA A 187 3.32 38.25 19.23
N HIS A 188 3.65 38.45 17.95
CA HIS A 188 4.95 38.91 17.50
C HIS A 188 4.77 40.17 16.66
N HIS A 189 5.57 41.20 16.96
CA HIS A 189 5.53 42.50 16.29
C HIS A 189 6.85 42.74 15.54
N GLY A 190 6.75 43.14 14.27
CA GLY A 190 7.88 43.40 13.41
C GLY A 190 8.02 42.39 12.26
N PRO A 191 9.08 42.53 11.44
CA PRO A 191 9.30 41.66 10.29
C PRO A 191 9.58 40.23 10.72
N LEU A 192 8.95 39.26 10.05
CA LEU A 192 9.21 37.84 10.21
C LEU A 192 9.80 37.29 8.90
N THR A 193 10.95 36.61 8.98
CA THR A 193 11.60 36.01 7.81
C THR A 193 11.90 34.54 8.06
N VAL A 194 11.38 33.66 7.20
CA VAL A 194 11.74 32.24 7.16
C VAL A 194 12.85 32.04 6.13
N GLY A 195 14.00 31.55 6.60
CA GLY A 195 15.18 31.31 5.76
C GLY A 195 15.08 30.06 4.87
N THR A 196 15.99 29.95 3.91
CA THR A 196 16.15 28.76 3.06
C THR A 196 16.46 27.52 3.91
N GLY A 197 15.77 26.42 3.66
CA GLY A 197 15.91 25.17 4.42
C GLY A 197 15.37 25.24 5.86
N ARG A 198 14.74 26.36 6.24
CA ARG A 198 14.09 26.53 7.55
C ARG A 198 12.61 26.28 7.42
N SER A 199 12.04 25.69 8.45
CA SER A 199 10.61 25.53 8.65
C SER A 199 10.18 26.19 9.95
N LEU A 200 9.10 26.98 9.88
CA LEU A 200 8.51 27.73 11.00
C LEU A 200 7.00 27.54 11.01
N CYS A 201 6.40 27.65 12.20
CA CYS A 201 4.95 27.67 12.35
C CYS A 201 4.42 28.86 13.15
N LEU A 202 3.26 29.38 12.74
CA LEU A 202 2.41 30.26 13.52
C LEU A 202 1.27 29.41 14.07
N ALA A 203 1.26 29.17 15.38
CA ALA A 203 0.32 28.27 16.02
C ALA A 203 -1.03 28.95 16.34
N VAL A 204 -1.98 28.14 16.79
CA VAL A 204 -3.36 28.58 17.05
C VAL A 204 -3.38 29.71 18.08
N GLY A 205 -4.08 30.79 17.76
CA GLY A 205 -4.21 31.97 18.62
C GLY A 205 -3.00 32.91 18.62
N SER A 206 -1.95 32.61 17.85
CA SER A 206 -0.84 33.55 17.66
C SER A 206 -1.21 34.67 16.69
N THR A 207 -0.53 35.81 16.85
CA THR A 207 -0.70 36.99 16.00
C THR A 207 0.66 37.43 15.48
N GLN A 208 0.76 37.65 14.17
CA GLN A 208 1.95 38.20 13.54
C GLN A 208 1.61 39.59 12.97
N ASP A 209 2.14 40.63 13.59
CA ASP A 209 1.98 42.03 13.19
C ASP A 209 3.23 42.53 12.45
N GLY A 210 3.15 42.66 11.14
CA GLY A 210 4.25 43.13 10.30
C GLY A 210 4.48 42.23 9.09
N PRO A 211 5.44 42.61 8.21
CA PRO A 211 5.67 41.88 6.98
C PRO A 211 6.20 40.47 7.25
N VAL A 212 5.65 39.48 6.56
CA VAL A 212 6.12 38.09 6.57
C VAL A 212 6.77 37.77 5.23
N THR A 213 8.01 37.27 5.27
CA THR A 213 8.76 36.88 4.07
C THR A 213 9.25 35.44 4.21
N VAL A 214 8.83 34.55 3.30
CA VAL A 214 9.36 33.19 3.19
C VAL A 214 10.30 33.15 2.00
N ARG A 215 11.59 32.92 2.26
CA ARG A 215 12.62 32.84 1.23
C ARG A 215 12.53 31.52 0.44
N PRO A 216 13.12 31.46 -0.78
CA PRO A 216 13.17 30.22 -1.54
C PRO A 216 13.72 29.05 -0.73
N GLY A 217 13.05 27.90 -0.81
CA GLY A 217 13.35 26.69 -0.05
C GLY A 217 12.97 26.75 1.44
N GLY A 218 12.40 27.86 1.93
CA GLY A 218 11.82 27.94 3.27
C GLY A 218 10.41 27.34 3.32
N ALA A 219 9.95 26.96 4.51
CA ALA A 219 8.61 26.41 4.71
C ALA A 219 7.86 27.11 5.86
N LEU A 220 6.60 27.47 5.64
CA LEU A 220 5.78 28.16 6.63
C LEU A 220 4.41 27.49 6.79
N ALA A 221 4.05 27.16 8.03
CA ALA A 221 2.70 26.72 8.36
C ALA A 221 2.01 27.79 9.23
N VAL A 222 0.82 28.23 8.81
CA VAL A 222 -0.03 29.19 9.52
C VAL A 222 -1.28 28.44 9.97
N LEU A 223 -1.39 28.16 11.27
CA LEU A 223 -2.37 27.24 11.84
C LEU A 223 -3.20 27.97 12.90
N GLY A 224 -4.41 28.40 12.54
CA GLY A 224 -5.29 29.13 13.46
C GLY A 224 -4.74 30.49 13.92
N ALA A 225 -3.89 31.13 13.12
CA ALA A 225 -3.20 32.37 13.48
C ALA A 225 -3.79 33.59 12.77
N GLN A 226 -3.46 34.79 13.25
CA GLN A 226 -3.79 36.05 12.59
C GLN A 226 -2.50 36.68 12.03
N VAL A 227 -2.51 37.07 10.76
CA VAL A 227 -1.37 37.76 10.12
C VAL A 227 -1.82 39.14 9.67
N HIS A 228 -1.34 40.18 10.33
CA HIS A 228 -1.61 41.58 9.99
C HIS A 228 -0.40 42.18 9.27
N GLY A 229 -0.52 42.40 7.96
CA GLY A 229 0.56 42.89 7.11
C GLY A 229 0.76 42.06 5.84
N PRO A 230 1.70 42.46 4.96
CA PRO A 230 1.95 41.74 3.73
C PRO A 230 2.64 40.40 3.99
N LEU A 231 2.19 39.32 3.34
CA LEU A 231 2.86 38.03 3.29
C LEU A 231 3.36 37.75 1.87
N SER A 232 4.65 37.50 1.74
CA SER A 232 5.29 37.10 0.48
C SER A 232 6.03 35.77 0.67
N ALA A 233 5.71 34.80 -0.17
CA ALA A 233 6.26 33.46 -0.17
C ALA A 233 6.70 33.10 -1.59
N ASP A 234 7.98 33.25 -1.89
CA ASP A 234 8.52 33.05 -3.24
C ASP A 234 9.48 31.87 -3.26
N GLY A 235 9.25 30.89 -4.14
CA GLY A 235 10.12 29.71 -4.26
C GLY A 235 10.08 28.75 -3.07
N VAL A 236 9.00 28.78 -2.27
CA VAL A 236 8.92 28.06 -1.00
C VAL A 236 8.92 26.54 -1.17
N ALA A 237 9.53 25.83 -0.21
CA ALA A 237 9.52 24.38 -0.15
C ALA A 237 8.15 23.83 0.29
N ALA A 238 7.48 24.51 1.22
CA ALA A 238 6.09 24.25 1.54
C ALA A 238 5.40 25.48 2.14
N PHE A 239 4.11 25.63 1.89
CA PHE A 239 3.27 26.63 2.54
C PHE A 239 1.93 26.01 2.90
N THR A 240 1.53 26.12 4.16
CA THR A 240 0.20 25.69 4.61
C THR A 240 -0.46 26.83 5.37
N ALA A 241 -1.73 27.10 5.06
CA ALA A 241 -2.58 28.00 5.81
C ALA A 241 -3.90 27.31 6.16
N CYS A 242 -4.20 27.19 7.46
CA CYS A 242 -5.38 26.51 7.99
C CYS A 242 -6.04 27.34 9.07
N GLY A 243 -7.35 27.57 8.96
CA GLY A 243 -8.15 28.26 9.99
C GLY A 243 -7.66 29.66 10.34
N SER A 244 -6.93 30.31 9.44
CA SER A 244 -6.18 31.54 9.73
C SER A 244 -6.79 32.76 9.07
N THR A 245 -6.54 33.94 9.64
CA THR A 245 -6.94 35.22 9.04
C THR A 245 -5.72 35.97 8.55
N PHE A 246 -5.83 36.57 7.37
CA PHE A 246 -4.80 37.40 6.77
C PHE A 246 -5.36 38.80 6.49
N ASP A 247 -4.88 39.80 7.21
CA ASP A 247 -5.20 41.21 7.05
C ASP A 247 -4.07 41.93 6.31
N GLY A 248 -4.11 41.82 4.99
CA GLY A 248 -3.06 42.35 4.11
C GLY A 248 -2.95 41.57 2.81
N PRO A 249 -2.08 42.01 1.88
CA PRO A 249 -1.83 41.29 0.64
C PRO A 249 -1.05 40.00 0.92
N VAL A 250 -1.51 38.89 0.34
CA VAL A 250 -0.84 37.58 0.41
C VAL A 250 -0.40 37.18 -0.99
N SER A 251 0.87 36.87 -1.16
CA SER A 251 1.44 36.42 -2.42
C SER A 251 2.25 35.14 -2.23
N VAL A 252 1.90 34.09 -2.98
CA VAL A 252 2.67 32.85 -3.07
C VAL A 252 3.06 32.63 -4.53
N ASN A 253 4.35 32.72 -4.84
CA ASN A 253 4.85 32.58 -6.21
C ASN A 253 5.91 31.48 -6.35
N GLY A 254 5.79 30.65 -7.38
CA GLY A 254 6.83 29.72 -7.80
C GLY A 254 7.22 28.67 -6.75
N ALA A 255 6.27 28.25 -5.90
CA ALA A 255 6.52 27.20 -4.92
C ALA A 255 7.09 25.94 -5.60
N VAL A 256 8.10 25.34 -4.97
CA VAL A 256 8.79 24.13 -5.46
C VAL A 256 8.28 22.86 -4.78
N GLY A 257 7.51 23.00 -3.70
CA GLY A 257 6.80 21.90 -3.05
C GLY A 257 5.35 22.26 -2.75
N SER A 258 4.80 21.71 -1.67
CA SER A 258 3.35 21.73 -1.42
C SER A 258 2.84 23.11 -1.01
N VAL A 259 1.68 23.50 -1.54
CA VAL A 259 0.95 24.70 -1.11
C VAL A 259 -0.48 24.29 -0.79
N LEU A 260 -0.85 24.39 0.49
CA LEU A 260 -2.20 24.11 0.99
C LEU A 260 -2.81 25.37 1.58
N ILE A 261 -3.97 25.79 1.07
CA ILE A 261 -4.71 26.94 1.59
C ILE A 261 -6.18 26.54 1.74
N GLY A 262 -6.59 26.22 2.96
CA GLY A 262 -7.95 25.79 3.29
C GLY A 262 -8.10 24.27 3.36
N PRO A 263 -9.33 23.75 3.46
CA PRO A 263 -9.56 22.33 3.71
C PRO A 263 -8.90 21.44 2.68
N GLY A 264 -8.10 20.51 3.19
CA GLY A 264 -7.72 19.31 2.47
C GLY A 264 -8.93 18.40 2.26
N SER A 265 -8.67 17.19 1.78
CA SER A 265 -9.61 16.26 1.14
C SER A 265 -10.81 15.72 1.95
N GLY A 266 -11.21 16.31 3.08
CA GLY A 266 -12.44 16.02 3.82
C GLY A 266 -12.32 15.07 5.03
N THR A 267 -11.14 14.90 5.63
CA THR A 267 -10.91 14.06 6.81
C THR A 267 -11.01 14.83 8.16
N PRO A 268 -11.47 14.21 9.26
CA PRO A 268 -11.44 14.84 10.59
C PRO A 268 -9.98 15.12 11.02
N GLY A 269 -9.62 16.39 11.20
CA GLY A 269 -8.23 16.85 11.33
C GLY A 269 -7.79 17.80 10.20
N ASP A 270 -8.66 18.01 9.22
CA ASP A 270 -8.39 18.88 8.10
C ASP A 270 -8.23 20.36 8.45
N CYS A 271 -7.43 20.97 7.60
CA CYS A 271 -7.18 22.39 7.51
C CYS A 271 -8.50 23.20 7.46
N ALA A 272 -8.83 23.99 8.48
CA ALA A 272 -10.04 24.83 8.40
C ALA A 272 -9.89 25.91 7.29
N GLY A 273 -11.02 26.44 6.81
CA GLY A 273 -11.02 27.55 5.84
C GLY A 273 -10.31 28.80 6.38
N ASN A 274 -9.69 29.57 5.50
CA ASN A 274 -9.00 30.82 5.85
C ASN A 274 -9.84 32.04 5.48
N THR A 275 -9.61 33.16 6.18
CA THR A 275 -10.21 34.46 5.88
C THR A 275 -9.15 35.41 5.34
N PHE A 276 -9.39 36.02 4.18
CA PHE A 276 -8.47 36.99 3.57
C PHE A 276 -9.12 38.37 3.47
N HIS A 277 -8.56 39.34 4.17
CA HIS A 277 -8.90 40.76 4.12
C HIS A 277 -7.84 41.51 3.28
N GLY A 278 -7.78 41.19 1.99
CA GLY A 278 -6.80 41.75 1.06
C GLY A 278 -6.68 40.91 -0.22
N PRO A 279 -5.82 41.32 -1.17
CA PRO A 279 -5.59 40.54 -2.39
C PRO A 279 -4.79 39.27 -2.08
N LEU A 280 -5.25 38.13 -2.62
CA LEU A 280 -4.53 36.86 -2.65
C LEU A 280 -3.99 36.61 -4.06
N THR A 281 -2.68 36.47 -4.20
CA THR A 281 -2.01 36.14 -5.47
C THR A 281 -1.34 34.79 -5.37
N LEU A 282 -1.71 33.86 -6.25
CA LEU A 282 -1.08 32.55 -6.39
C LEU A 282 -0.53 32.43 -7.82
N ARG A 283 0.77 32.20 -7.99
CA ARG A 283 1.40 32.02 -9.31
C ARG A 283 2.36 30.83 -9.30
N GLY A 284 2.22 29.92 -10.26
CA GLY A 284 3.08 28.72 -10.39
C GLY A 284 2.30 27.42 -10.26
N HIS A 285 3.00 26.29 -10.17
CA HIS A 285 2.39 24.97 -9.94
C HIS A 285 1.95 24.85 -8.48
N VAL A 286 0.73 25.32 -8.19
CA VAL A 286 0.02 25.05 -6.94
C VAL A 286 -0.72 23.72 -7.13
N THR A 287 -0.20 22.62 -6.58
CA THR A 287 -0.95 21.35 -6.52
C THR A 287 -1.88 21.41 -5.31
N SER A 288 -3.16 21.71 -5.54
CA SER A 288 -4.23 21.45 -4.57
C SER A 288 -4.56 19.95 -4.58
N TRP A 289 -4.56 19.32 -3.39
CA TRP A 289 -5.08 17.98 -3.17
C TRP A 289 -6.29 18.05 -2.25
#